data_AF-G5GR41-F1
#
_entry.id   AF-G5GR41-F1
#
_cell.length_a   1.000
_cell.length_b   1.000
_cell.length_c   1.000
_cell.angle_alpha   90.00
_cell.angle_beta   90.00
_cell.angle_gamma   90.00
#
_symmetry.space_group_name_H-M   'P 1'
#
loop_
_entity.id
_entity.type
_entity.pdbx_description
1 polymer ?
#
loop_
_entity_poly.entity_id
_entity_poly.type
_entity_poly.pdbx_seq_one_letter_code
_entity_poly.pdbx_strand_id
1 'polypeptide(L)'
;MRHAERGFSLLSTLLAVMILAVILAIAVPRFQTAISTANAVKVQADLTALDTAIVLYQTAKGQSPKNLDDLADYVTDLKNLKPPSGNVRVGDQDISMEGKTYQIENKNNVYRATCGGKTAEEFRSQQTAK
;
A
#
# COMPACT_ATOMS: atom_id res chain seq x y z
N MET A 1 -55.98 -23.84 -2.87
CA MET A 1 -54.59 -23.49 -2.50
C MET A 1 -53.66 -24.50 -3.14
N ARG A 2 -52.77 -24.08 -4.03
CA ARG A 2 -51.64 -24.91 -4.52
C ARG A 2 -50.58 -23.97 -5.07
N HIS A 3 -49.54 -23.76 -4.25
CA HIS A 3 -48.38 -22.99 -4.63
C HIS A 3 -47.64 -23.72 -5.74
N ALA A 4 -47.40 -23.05 -6.86
CA ALA A 4 -46.51 -23.55 -7.89
C ALA A 4 -45.09 -23.51 -7.33
N GLU A 5 -44.59 -24.66 -6.87
CA GLU A 5 -43.18 -24.84 -6.53
C GLU A 5 -42.38 -24.76 -7.83
N ARG A 6 -41.95 -23.55 -8.19
CA ARG A 6 -40.95 -23.33 -9.25
C ARG A 6 -39.59 -23.74 -8.70
N GLY A 7 -39.30 -25.03 -8.84
CA GLY A 7 -38.04 -25.65 -8.46
C GLY A 7 -36.87 -25.08 -9.25
N PHE A 8 -35.79 -24.83 -8.53
CA PHE A 8 -34.47 -24.46 -9.01
C PHE A 8 -33.98 -25.45 -10.06
N SER A 9 -33.74 -25.00 -11.30
CA SER A 9 -33.21 -25.86 -12.36
C SER A 9 -31.69 -25.85 -12.34
N LEU A 10 -31.06 -27.02 -12.45
CA LEU A 10 -29.60 -27.12 -12.60
C LEU A 10 -29.10 -26.34 -13.83
N LEU A 11 -29.93 -26.17 -14.86
CA LEU A 11 -29.60 -25.34 -16.01
C LEU A 11 -29.47 -23.86 -15.62
N SER A 12 -30.37 -23.36 -14.76
CA SER A 12 -30.35 -21.96 -14.32
C SER A 12 -29.14 -21.65 -13.45
N THR A 13 -28.69 -22.59 -12.62
CA THR A 13 -27.45 -22.43 -11.87
C THR A 13 -26.22 -22.50 -12.75
N LEU A 14 -26.17 -23.43 -13.70
CA LEU A 14 -25.09 -23.54 -14.67
C LEU A 14 -24.92 -22.25 -15.49
N LEU A 15 -26.02 -21.69 -15.98
CA LEU A 15 -25.99 -20.39 -16.69
C LEU A 15 -25.53 -19.25 -15.77
N ALA A 16 -26.00 -19.22 -14.51
CA ALA A 16 -25.58 -18.21 -13.55
C ALA A 16 -24.07 -18.26 -13.26
N VAL A 17 -23.50 -19.44 -12.99
CA VAL A 17 -22.05 -19.58 -12.72
C VAL A 17 -21.20 -19.27 -13.95
N MET A 18 -21.68 -19.55 -15.16
CA MET A 18 -20.99 -19.15 -16.39
C MET A 18 -20.87 -17.63 -16.52
N ILE A 19 -21.97 -16.89 -16.28
CA ILE A 19 -21.94 -15.43 -16.33
C ILE A 19 -21.04 -14.86 -15.21
N LEU A 20 -21.11 -15.44 -14.00
CA LEU A 20 -20.25 -15.04 -12.89
C LEU A 20 -18.77 -15.26 -13.21
N ALA A 21 -18.41 -16.37 -13.86
CA ALA A 21 -17.01 -16.66 -14.23
C ALA A 21 -16.44 -15.59 -15.18
N VAL A 22 -17.22 -15.13 -16.16
CA VAL A 22 -16.79 -14.08 -17.11
C VAL A 22 -16.57 -12.75 -16.39
N ILE A 23 -17.46 -12.36 -15.47
CA ILE A 23 -17.32 -11.12 -14.70
C ILE A 23 -16.09 -11.18 -13.80
N LEU A 24 -15.90 -12.31 -13.09
CA LEU A 24 -14.78 -12.50 -12.18
C LEU A 24 -13.42 -12.43 -12.90
N ALA A 25 -13.33 -12.95 -14.13
CA ALA A 25 -12.11 -12.92 -14.93
C ALA A 25 -11.56 -11.50 -15.15
N ILE A 26 -12.44 -10.49 -15.27
CA ILE A 26 -12.04 -9.08 -15.46
C ILE A 26 -11.96 -8.35 -14.10
N ALA A 27 -12.85 -8.69 -13.17
CA ALA A 27 -12.93 -8.01 -11.88
C ALA A 27 -11.68 -8.25 -11.02
N VAL A 28 -11.22 -9.49 -10.88
CA VAL A 28 -10.10 -9.86 -10.01
C VAL A 28 -8.80 -9.10 -10.31
N PRO A 29 -8.26 -9.09 -11.55
CA PRO A 29 -7.01 -8.38 -11.83
C PRO A 29 -7.15 -6.87 -11.60
N ARG A 30 -8.32 -6.28 -11.93
CA ARG A 30 -8.59 -4.86 -11.68
C ARG A 30 -8.56 -4.52 -10.19
N PHE A 31 -9.17 -5.35 -9.35
CA PHE A 31 -9.16 -5.15 -7.90
C PHE A 31 -7.74 -5.26 -7.33
N GLN A 32 -6.94 -6.23 -7.79
CA GLN A 32 -5.55 -6.39 -7.35
C GLN A 32 -4.71 -5.15 -7.66
N THR A 33 -4.76 -4.63 -8.89
CA THR A 33 -4.04 -3.40 -9.26
C THR A 33 -4.48 -2.19 -8.44
N ALA A 34 -5.79 -2.05 -8.17
CA ALA A 34 -6.31 -0.96 -7.37
C ALA A 34 -5.79 -1.01 -5.92
N ILE A 35 -5.79 -2.20 -5.30
CA ILE A 35 -5.26 -2.41 -3.95
C ILE A 35 -3.76 -2.09 -3.91
N SER A 36 -2.97 -2.60 -4.84
CA SER A 36 -1.52 -2.36 -4.86
C SER A 36 -1.15 -0.91 -5.12
N THR A 37 -1.95 -0.18 -5.90
CA THR A 37 -1.80 1.26 -6.09
C THR A 37 -2.17 2.05 -4.83
N ALA A 38 -3.28 1.69 -4.16
CA ALA A 38 -3.66 2.31 -2.89
C ALA A 38 -2.60 2.09 -1.80
N ASN A 39 -2.03 0.88 -1.74
CA ASN A 39 -0.94 0.55 -0.84
C ASN A 39 0.32 1.39 -1.13
N ALA A 40 0.63 1.66 -2.42
CA ALA A 40 1.73 2.54 -2.81
C ALA A 40 1.54 3.97 -2.31
N VAL A 41 0.33 4.52 -2.48
CA VAL A 41 -0.01 5.87 -1.98
C VAL A 41 0.09 5.93 -0.45
N LYS A 42 -0.37 4.88 0.26
CA LYS A 42 -0.21 4.79 1.72
C LYS A 42 1.26 4.82 2.13
N VAL A 43 2.09 3.96 1.54
CA VAL A 43 3.53 3.91 1.84
C VAL A 43 4.19 5.24 1.51
N GLN A 44 3.85 5.86 0.38
CA GLN A 44 4.36 7.17 0.00
C GLN A 44 3.99 8.25 1.04
N ALA A 45 2.75 8.28 1.51
CA ALA A 45 2.30 9.24 2.52
C ALA A 45 3.01 9.01 3.86
N ASP A 46 3.11 7.75 4.29
CA ASP A 46 3.82 7.36 5.52
C ASP A 46 5.31 7.81 5.44
N LEU A 47 5.99 7.52 4.34
CA LEU A 47 7.39 7.91 4.13
C LEU A 47 7.56 9.44 4.06
N THR A 48 6.62 10.16 3.44
CA THR A 48 6.66 11.64 3.37
C THR A 48 6.47 12.27 4.75
N ALA A 49 5.57 11.72 5.55
CA ALA A 49 5.38 12.14 6.94
C ALA A 49 6.64 11.88 7.77
N LEU A 50 7.27 10.72 7.60
CA LEU A 50 8.54 10.39 8.26
C LEU A 50 9.68 11.32 7.81
N ASP A 51 9.83 11.62 6.51
CA ASP A 51 10.84 12.58 6.02
C ASP A 51 10.63 13.98 6.64
N THR A 52 9.37 14.42 6.74
CA THR A 52 9.03 15.70 7.39
C THR A 52 9.42 15.69 8.87
N ALA A 53 9.16 14.59 9.58
CA ALA A 53 9.53 14.43 10.96
C ALA A 53 11.06 14.34 11.17
N ILE A 54 11.80 13.73 10.23
CA ILE A 54 13.27 13.72 10.23
C ILE A 54 13.81 15.15 10.16
N VAL A 55 13.29 15.97 9.25
CA VAL A 55 13.69 17.38 9.09
C VAL A 55 13.36 18.18 10.35
N LEU A 56 12.18 17.96 10.95
CA LEU A 56 11.78 18.63 12.18
C LEU A 56 12.67 18.25 13.36
N TYR A 57 13.00 16.96 13.51
CA TYR A 57 13.94 16.47 14.51
C TYR A 57 15.33 17.11 14.34
N GLN A 58 15.84 17.15 13.10
CA GLN A 58 17.13 17.76 12.81
C GLN A 58 17.14 19.26 13.12
N THR A 59 16.03 19.95 12.86
CA THR A 59 15.89 21.38 13.19
C THR A 59 15.84 21.62 14.69
N ALA A 60 15.16 20.75 15.44
CA ALA A 60 14.99 20.89 16.90
C ALA A 60 16.23 20.47 17.70
N LYS A 61 16.93 19.40 17.29
CA LYS A 61 18.07 18.83 18.02
C LYS A 61 19.44 19.06 17.37
N GLY A 62 19.47 19.56 16.13
CA GLY A 62 20.72 19.76 15.37
C GLY A 62 21.42 18.47 14.93
N GLN A 63 20.77 17.31 15.09
CA GLN A 63 21.31 15.99 14.76
C GLN A 63 20.25 15.18 14.00
N SER A 64 20.68 14.27 13.12
CA SER A 64 19.74 13.38 12.42
C SER A 64 19.35 12.18 13.29
N PRO A 65 18.09 11.72 13.22
CA PRO A 65 17.65 10.52 13.92
C PRO A 65 18.39 9.28 13.39
N LYS A 66 18.83 8.39 14.29
CA LYS A 66 19.50 7.13 13.92
C LYS A 66 18.50 5.99 13.79
N ASN A 67 17.44 6.02 14.58
CA ASN A 67 16.40 5.00 14.61
C ASN A 67 15.02 5.62 14.41
N LEU A 68 14.05 4.81 13.96
CA LEU A 68 12.66 5.25 13.84
C LEU A 68 12.07 5.71 15.19
N ASP A 69 12.51 5.09 16.29
CA ASP A 69 12.10 5.45 17.66
C ASP A 69 12.50 6.88 18.07
N ASP A 70 13.55 7.45 17.49
CA ASP A 70 13.95 8.84 17.75
C ASP A 70 12.86 9.84 17.29
N LEU A 71 11.99 9.41 16.36
CA LEU A 71 10.89 10.23 15.84
C LEU A 71 9.60 10.09 16.66
N ALA A 72 9.58 9.30 17.75
CA ALA A 72 8.39 9.05 18.56
C ALA A 72 7.66 10.32 19.03
N ASP A 73 8.40 11.38 19.31
CA ASP A 73 7.85 12.69 19.69
C ASP A 73 7.26 13.50 18.51
N TYR A 74 7.65 13.17 17.28
CA TYR A 74 7.31 13.94 16.07
C TYR A 74 6.29 13.28 15.16
N VAL A 75 6.03 11.98 15.36
CA VAL A 75 5.05 11.23 14.58
C VAL A 75 4.09 10.52 15.53
N THR A 76 2.81 10.83 15.37
CA THR A 76 1.75 10.17 16.13
C THR A 76 1.65 8.70 15.71
N ASP A 77 1.62 7.80 16.70
CA ASP A 77 1.34 6.37 16.50
C ASP A 77 2.40 5.56 15.72
N LEU A 78 3.68 5.94 15.85
CA LEU A 78 4.80 5.23 15.17
C LEU A 78 4.84 3.72 15.36
N LYS A 79 4.40 3.22 16.51
CA LYS A 79 4.42 1.76 16.80
C LYS A 79 3.45 0.98 15.91
N ASN A 80 2.39 1.63 15.42
CA ASN A 80 1.43 1.06 14.49
C ASN A 80 1.68 1.49 13.04
N LEU A 81 2.58 2.45 12.82
CA LEU A 81 3.01 2.85 11.49
C LEU A 81 3.78 1.69 10.85
N LYS A 82 3.06 0.86 10.10
CA LYS A 82 3.59 -0.28 9.37
C LYS A 82 3.16 -0.20 7.91
N PRO A 83 4.02 -0.64 6.97
CA PRO A 83 3.62 -0.77 5.59
C PRO A 83 2.45 -1.77 5.50
N PRO A 84 1.53 -1.55 4.54
CA PRO A 84 0.40 -2.43 4.34
C PRO A 84 0.89 -3.85 4.02
N SER A 85 0.20 -4.86 4.56
CA SER A 85 0.45 -6.25 4.21
C SER A 85 -0.07 -6.53 2.80
N GLY A 86 0.78 -7.07 1.94
CA GLY A 86 0.46 -7.40 0.56
C GLY A 86 1.34 -6.66 -0.45
N ASN A 87 0.90 -6.65 -1.71
CA ASN A 87 1.68 -6.07 -2.79
C ASN A 87 1.48 -4.56 -2.86
N VAL A 88 2.59 -3.85 -3.10
CA VAL A 88 2.64 -2.41 -3.37
C VAL A 88 3.18 -2.21 -4.78
N ARG A 89 2.53 -1.32 -5.53
CA ARG A 89 2.97 -0.99 -6.88
C ARG A 89 4.06 0.09 -6.86
N VAL A 90 5.22 -0.20 -7.45
CA VAL A 90 6.36 0.71 -7.62
C VAL A 90 6.70 0.78 -9.10
N GLY A 91 6.36 1.91 -9.74
CA GLY A 91 6.42 1.99 -11.21
C GLY A 91 5.48 0.96 -11.84
N ASP A 92 6.03 0.06 -12.65
CA ASP A 92 5.26 -1.02 -13.29
C ASP A 92 5.31 -2.36 -12.54
N GLN A 93 6.09 -2.44 -11.46
CA GLN A 93 6.32 -3.67 -10.70
C GLN A 93 5.51 -3.69 -9.40
N ASP A 94 4.97 -4.86 -9.07
CA ASP A 94 4.35 -5.13 -7.78
C ASP A 94 5.35 -5.82 -6.86
N ILE A 95 5.67 -5.16 -5.74
CA ILE A 95 6.59 -5.67 -4.73
C ILE A 95 5.82 -6.10 -3.47
N SER A 96 6.12 -7.28 -2.94
CA SER A 96 5.55 -7.71 -1.65
C SER A 96 6.14 -6.89 -0.50
N MET A 97 5.25 -6.39 0.36
CA MET A 97 5.59 -5.70 1.61
C MET A 97 5.51 -6.61 2.83
N GLU A 98 5.31 -7.91 2.64
CA GLU A 98 5.28 -8.87 3.75
C GLU A 98 6.58 -8.82 4.56
N GLY A 99 6.45 -8.57 5.86
CA GLY A 99 7.58 -8.48 6.80
C GLY A 99 8.45 -7.23 6.64
N LYS A 100 8.11 -6.29 5.76
CA LYS A 100 8.87 -5.04 5.62
C LYS A 100 8.51 -4.05 6.71
N THR A 101 9.48 -3.23 7.09
CA THR A 101 9.33 -2.15 8.07
C THR A 101 9.85 -0.84 7.48
N TYR A 102 9.40 0.28 8.07
CA TYR A 102 9.99 1.58 7.80
C TYR A 102 11.35 1.69 8.47
N GLN A 103 12.32 2.24 7.76
CA GLN A 103 13.68 2.42 8.22
C GLN A 103 14.15 3.83 7.88
N ILE A 104 15.21 4.26 8.56
CA ILE A 104 15.90 5.50 8.23
C ILE A 104 17.24 5.09 7.62
N GLU A 105 17.46 5.51 6.38
CA GLU A 105 18.72 5.25 5.68
C GLU A 105 19.41 6.56 5.33
N ASN A 106 20.74 6.57 5.41
CA ASN A 106 21.53 7.68 4.91
C ASN A 106 21.76 7.48 3.40
N LYS A 107 21.08 8.27 2.58
CA LYS A 107 21.32 8.35 1.14
C LYS A 107 21.99 9.68 0.83
N ASN A 108 23.19 9.64 0.26
CA ASN A 108 23.94 10.83 -0.17
C ASN A 108 24.12 11.90 0.93
N ASN A 109 24.45 11.47 2.15
CA ASN A 109 24.65 12.34 3.32
C ASN A 109 23.36 13.00 3.84
N VAL A 110 22.19 12.51 3.41
CA VAL A 110 20.87 12.94 3.90
C VAL A 110 20.14 11.71 4.45
N TYR A 111 19.61 11.84 5.67
CA TYR A 111 18.80 10.79 6.29
C TYR A 111 17.38 10.86 5.72
N ARG A 112 16.90 9.76 5.16
CA ARG A 112 15.57 9.67 4.54
C ARG A 112 14.84 8.44 5.03
N ALA A 113 13.52 8.52 5.04
CA ALA A 113 12.69 7.38 5.35
C ALA A 113 12.62 6.43 4.15
N THR A 114 12.79 5.14 4.40
CA THR A 114 12.69 4.09 3.36
C THR A 114 11.79 2.95 3.79
N CYS A 115 11.17 2.32 2.79
CA CYS A 115 10.43 1.07 2.97
C CYS A 115 11.01 0.03 2.01
N GLY A 116 11.69 -0.98 2.55
CA GLY A 116 12.37 -2.00 1.74
C GLY A 116 13.43 -1.44 0.79
N GLY A 117 14.20 -0.44 1.24
CA GLY A 117 15.28 0.21 0.47
C GLY A 117 14.85 1.35 -0.46
N LYS A 118 13.53 1.61 -0.54
CA LYS A 118 12.94 2.59 -1.47
C LYS A 118 12.45 3.85 -0.75
N THR A 119 12.68 5.02 -1.33
CA THR A 119 12.21 6.32 -0.78
C THR A 119 10.79 6.65 -1.21
N ALA A 120 10.17 7.66 -0.59
CA ALA A 120 8.84 8.14 -0.95
C ALA A 120 8.70 8.48 -2.44
N GLU A 121 9.74 9.05 -3.07
CA GLU A 121 9.70 9.40 -4.50
C GLU A 121 9.61 8.17 -5.40
N GLU A 122 10.19 7.03 -4.99
CA GLU A 122 10.11 5.79 -5.77
C GLU A 122 8.69 5.18 -5.71
N PHE A 123 7.96 5.40 -4.62
CA PHE A 123 6.55 4.99 -4.47
C PHE A 123 5.55 5.95 -5.10
N ARG A 124 6.02 7.11 -5.57
CA ARG A 124 5.15 8.07 -6.24
C ARG A 124 4.55 7.40 -7.47
N SER A 125 3.27 7.09 -7.37
CA SER A 125 2.49 6.60 -8.51
C SER A 125 2.68 7.60 -9.65
N GLN A 126 3.03 7.10 -10.84
CA GLN A 126 3.12 7.91 -12.05
C GLN A 126 1.71 8.37 -12.45
N GLN A 127 1.12 9.27 -11.68
CA GLN A 127 -0.04 10.06 -12.09
C GLN A 127 0.41 11.23 -12.99
N THR A 128 1.44 11.01 -13.79
CA THR A 128 1.93 11.94 -14.82
C THR A 128 2.43 11.11 -16.00
N ALA A 129 1.48 10.67 -16.84
CA ALA A 129 1.62 10.74 -18.29
C ALA A 129 0.29 10.31 -18.95
N LYS A 130 -0.46 11.34 -19.37
CA LYS A 130 -1.47 11.35 -20.42
C LYS A 130 -2.90 10.92 -20.09
#